data_AF-W1DNB7-F1
#
_entry.id   AF-W1DNB7-F1
#
_cell.length_a   1.000
_cell.length_b   1.000
_cell.length_c   1.000
_cell.angle_alpha   90.00
_cell.angle_beta   90.00
_cell.angle_gamma   90.00
#
_symmetry.space_group_name_H-M   'P 1'
#
loop_
_entity.id
_entity.type
_entity.pdbx_description
1 polymer ?
#
loop_
_entity_poly.entity_id
_entity_poly.type
_entity_poly.pdbx_seq_one_letter_code
_entity_poly.pdbx_strand_id
1 'polypeptide(L)'
;MIICPAGKLANWSLSGLQEHKWNPGFLQLAMRNNAALVPIHITGANSKIYYLTATFWRQLSNMMVIREALRHHGKTMKINIGQQIALSSFKEYNKDLSAAANVCLTHLQSIAKNGPAMLDTIAPQELEPGKKELISAIEECEILRQFEDGRKLVIYRCNTNRTSPIIDELGRLRERCYRDIGAGTGNDRDNDVFDESYYHIILWDPSDVEILGAYRVMPVGEQLAQHGVTGLYSNSLFKYHDNAYSCLEKCVEIGRGFIQKPYQKSKVLDYLWQGIFDFIKRYPDYKYLLGVLTIPGTFS
;
A
#
# COMPACT_ATOMS: atom_id res chain seq x y z
N MET A 1 18.44 -3.24 -0.96
CA MET A 1 19.53 -3.69 -1.85
C MET A 1 19.47 -2.84 -3.11
N ILE A 2 20.60 -2.27 -3.55
CA ILE A 2 20.67 -1.54 -4.83
C ILE A 2 21.32 -2.48 -5.85
N ILE A 3 20.68 -2.66 -7.01
CA ILE A 3 21.20 -3.49 -8.09
C ILE A 3 21.41 -2.62 -9.31
N CYS A 4 22.61 -2.64 -9.88
CA CYS A 4 22.92 -2.04 -11.18
C CYS A 4 22.90 -3.15 -12.25
N PRO A 5 21.80 -3.34 -13.00
CA PRO A 5 21.59 -4.58 -13.76
C PRO A 5 22.56 -4.80 -14.93
N ALA A 6 23.17 -3.74 -15.43
CA ALA A 6 24.20 -3.80 -16.47
C ALA A 6 25.53 -4.41 -15.97
N GLY A 7 25.82 -4.31 -14.67
CA GLY A 7 27.08 -4.78 -14.07
C GLY A 7 28.35 -4.12 -14.60
N LYS A 8 28.23 -3.06 -15.43
CA LYS A 8 29.31 -2.34 -16.09
C LYS A 8 28.98 -0.86 -16.15
N LEU A 9 30.01 -0.02 -16.23
CA LEU A 9 29.84 1.42 -16.44
C LEU A 9 29.48 1.72 -17.90
N ALA A 10 28.61 2.70 -18.09
CA ALA A 10 28.12 3.14 -19.39
C ALA A 10 29.25 3.61 -20.33
N ASN A 11 29.02 3.48 -21.63
CA ASN A 11 29.96 3.85 -22.68
C ASN A 11 29.54 5.11 -23.41
N TRP A 12 30.53 5.86 -23.91
CA TRP A 12 30.26 6.96 -24.82
C TRP A 12 30.03 6.41 -26.24
N SER A 13 28.90 6.79 -26.84
CA SER A 13 28.52 6.50 -28.23
C SER A 13 28.31 7.81 -29.00
N LEU A 14 28.13 7.73 -30.32
CA LEU A 14 27.79 8.90 -31.16
C LEU A 14 26.47 9.57 -30.74
N SER A 15 25.54 8.80 -30.17
CA SER A 15 24.27 9.28 -29.60
C SER A 15 24.37 9.73 -28.13
N GLY A 16 25.57 9.77 -27.56
CA GLY A 16 25.83 10.13 -26.16
C GLY A 16 26.11 8.92 -25.26
N LEU A 17 25.91 9.08 -23.95
CA LEU A 17 26.18 8.04 -22.96
C LEU A 17 25.12 6.92 -23.07
N GLN A 18 25.57 5.70 -23.35
CA GLN A 18 24.71 4.53 -23.56
C GLN A 18 24.98 3.45 -22.51
N GLU A 19 23.89 2.93 -21.95
CA GLU A 19 23.92 1.85 -20.98
C GLU A 19 24.13 0.49 -21.66
N HIS A 20 24.77 -0.45 -20.97
CA HIS A 20 24.91 -1.82 -21.46
C HIS A 20 23.60 -2.61 -21.33
N LYS A 21 23.49 -3.73 -22.04
CA LYS A 21 22.36 -4.66 -21.90
C LYS A 21 22.23 -5.11 -20.44
N TRP A 22 21.02 -4.99 -19.90
CA TRP A 22 20.72 -5.39 -18.52
C TRP A 22 20.64 -6.91 -18.38
N ASN A 23 21.21 -7.44 -17.29
CA ASN A 23 21.07 -8.83 -16.92
C ASN A 23 19.70 -9.05 -16.24
N PRO A 24 18.91 -10.06 -16.62
CA PRO A 24 17.59 -10.32 -16.04
C PRO A 24 17.59 -10.85 -14.60
N GLY A 25 18.75 -11.18 -14.01
CA GLY A 25 18.83 -11.80 -12.68
C GLY A 25 18.14 -11.01 -11.56
N PHE A 26 18.10 -9.68 -11.65
CA PHE A 26 17.38 -8.85 -10.67
C PHE A 26 15.86 -9.09 -10.70
N LEU A 27 15.28 -9.34 -11.87
CA LEU A 27 13.86 -9.66 -12.01
C LEU A 27 13.55 -11.02 -11.41
N GLN A 28 14.41 -12.01 -11.64
CA GLN A 28 14.27 -13.33 -11.01
C GLN A 28 14.30 -13.23 -9.49
N LEU A 29 15.23 -12.44 -8.94
CA LEU A 29 15.33 -12.20 -7.50
C LEU A 29 14.07 -11.51 -6.96
N ALA A 30 13.57 -10.49 -7.67
CA ALA A 30 12.37 -9.75 -7.28
C ALA A 30 11.13 -10.65 -7.31
N MET A 31 10.90 -11.39 -8.39
CA MET A 31 9.76 -12.30 -8.54
C MET A 31 9.79 -13.45 -7.53
N ARG A 32 10.97 -14.05 -7.30
CA ARG A 32 11.12 -15.17 -6.35
C ARG A 32 10.83 -14.78 -4.92
N ASN A 33 11.16 -13.56 -4.53
CA ASN A 33 10.99 -13.07 -3.15
C ASN A 33 9.79 -12.12 -3.00
N ASN A 34 8.99 -11.93 -4.06
CA ASN A 34 7.92 -10.93 -4.12
C ASN A 34 8.40 -9.54 -3.64
N ALA A 35 9.60 -9.13 -4.05
CA ALA A 35 10.25 -7.92 -3.57
C ALA A 35 9.84 -6.70 -4.41
N ALA A 36 9.69 -5.55 -3.74
CA ALA A 36 9.41 -4.27 -4.39
C ALA A 36 10.56 -3.86 -5.34
N LEU A 37 10.24 -3.58 -6.60
CA LEU A 37 11.17 -3.11 -7.60
C LEU A 37 10.99 -1.61 -7.80
N VAL A 38 11.92 -0.79 -7.29
CA VAL A 38 11.86 0.67 -7.38
C VAL A 38 12.94 1.17 -8.36
N PRO A 39 12.57 1.81 -9.48
CA PRO A 39 13.50 2.33 -10.46
C PRO A 39 14.18 3.60 -9.93
N ILE A 40 15.52 3.64 -9.97
CA ILE A 40 16.31 4.79 -9.54
C ILE A 40 17.21 5.22 -10.72
N HIS A 41 17.00 6.43 -11.23
CA HIS A 41 17.81 7.03 -12.26
C HIS A 41 18.82 8.00 -11.64
N ILE A 42 20.10 7.70 -11.78
CA ILE A 42 21.20 8.53 -11.27
C ILE A 42 21.83 9.26 -12.45
N THR A 43 21.82 10.59 -12.41
CA THR A 43 22.44 11.40 -13.45
C THR A 43 23.88 11.72 -13.07
N GLY A 44 24.83 11.28 -13.91
CA GLY A 44 26.25 11.54 -13.71
C GLY A 44 27.07 11.13 -14.93
N ALA A 45 28.25 11.72 -15.07
CA ALA A 45 29.21 11.36 -16.11
C ALA A 45 30.63 11.43 -15.55
N ASN A 46 31.45 10.46 -15.95
CA ASN A 46 32.88 10.43 -15.63
C ASN A 46 33.64 11.47 -16.48
N SER A 47 34.94 11.62 -16.24
CA SER A 47 35.77 12.55 -17.02
C SER A 47 35.88 12.13 -18.50
N LYS A 48 36.14 13.10 -19.37
CA LYS A 48 36.42 12.83 -20.79
C LYS A 48 37.60 11.87 -20.97
N ILE A 49 38.60 11.96 -20.08
CA ILE A 49 39.77 11.08 -20.07
C ILE A 49 39.35 9.64 -19.76
N TYR A 50 38.46 9.42 -18.78
CA TYR A 50 37.92 8.10 -18.47
C TYR A 50 37.23 7.48 -19.70
N TYR A 51 36.41 8.25 -20.42
CA TYR A 51 35.71 7.71 -21.60
C TYR A 51 36.66 7.46 -22.77
N LEU A 52 37.63 8.35 -22.99
CA LEU A 52 38.67 8.15 -24.00
C LEU A 52 39.48 6.88 -23.71
N THR A 53 39.91 6.67 -22.46
CA THR A 53 40.63 5.47 -22.06
C THR A 53 39.74 4.25 -22.13
N ALA A 54 38.45 4.33 -21.81
CA ALA A 54 37.51 3.22 -21.94
C ALA A 54 37.30 2.74 -23.39
N THR A 55 37.49 3.63 -24.37
CA THR A 55 37.42 3.34 -25.81
C THR A 55 38.66 2.60 -26.29
N PHE A 56 39.85 3.00 -25.85
CA PHE A 56 41.11 2.35 -26.27
C PHE A 56 41.48 1.13 -25.40
N TRP A 57 41.23 1.19 -24.09
CA TRP A 57 41.63 0.14 -23.14
C TRP A 57 40.77 0.09 -21.87
N ARG A 58 39.83 -0.86 -21.83
CA ARG A 58 38.83 -0.96 -20.75
C ARG A 58 39.44 -1.24 -19.37
N GLN A 59 40.47 -2.08 -19.29
CA GLN A 59 41.09 -2.48 -18.03
C GLN A 59 41.70 -1.27 -17.31
N LEU A 60 42.35 -0.37 -18.06
CA LEU A 60 42.95 0.84 -17.52
C LEU A 60 41.88 1.83 -17.02
N SER A 61 40.77 1.94 -17.76
CA SER A 61 39.62 2.75 -17.36
C SER A 61 39.01 2.26 -16.04
N ASN A 62 38.91 0.94 -15.83
CA ASN A 62 38.44 0.38 -14.55
C ASN A 62 39.34 0.79 -13.37
N MET A 63 40.66 0.89 -13.56
CA MET A 63 41.57 1.40 -12.52
C MET A 63 41.34 2.88 -12.21
N MET A 64 40.85 3.66 -13.18
CA MET A 64 40.52 5.08 -13.01
C MET A 64 39.22 5.31 -12.22
N VAL A 65 38.43 4.27 -11.92
CA VAL A 65 37.16 4.42 -11.18
C VAL A 65 37.39 5.04 -9.80
N ILE A 66 38.46 4.67 -9.09
CA ILE A 66 38.81 5.26 -7.79
C ILE A 66 39.08 6.77 -7.95
N ARG A 67 39.79 7.16 -9.01
CA ARG A 67 40.07 8.57 -9.31
C ARG A 67 38.80 9.35 -9.63
N GLU A 68 37.88 8.78 -10.40
CA GLU A 68 36.58 9.41 -10.68
C GLU A 68 35.75 9.53 -9.40
N ALA A 69 35.72 8.50 -8.54
CA ALA A 69 35.03 8.56 -7.25
C ALA A 69 35.56 9.71 -6.38
N LEU A 70 36.89 9.87 -6.27
CA LEU A 70 37.51 11.00 -5.56
C LEU A 70 37.18 12.34 -6.20
N ARG A 71 37.10 12.43 -7.53
CA ARG A 71 36.70 13.65 -8.25
C ARG A 71 35.24 14.06 -7.97
N HIS A 72 34.39 13.10 -7.63
CA HIS A 72 33.01 13.34 -7.25
C HIS A 72 32.82 13.58 -5.75
N HIS A 73 33.89 13.52 -4.95
CA HIS A 73 33.83 13.83 -3.53
C HIS A 73 33.34 15.27 -3.29
N GLY A 74 32.37 15.43 -2.39
CA GLY A 74 31.76 16.72 -2.06
C GLY A 74 30.84 17.31 -3.14
N LYS A 75 30.58 16.59 -4.25
CA LYS A 75 29.64 17.04 -5.29
C LYS A 75 28.24 16.48 -5.05
N THR A 76 27.24 17.24 -5.47
CA THR A 76 25.85 16.80 -5.48
C THR A 76 25.56 16.01 -6.77
N MET A 77 24.82 14.90 -6.64
CA MET A 77 24.32 14.12 -7.77
C MET A 77 22.81 14.20 -7.81
N LYS A 78 22.24 14.31 -9.03
CA LYS A 78 20.80 14.30 -9.22
C LYS A 78 20.32 12.86 -9.30
N ILE A 79 19.48 12.47 -8.35
CA ILE A 79 18.82 11.17 -8.31
C ILE A 79 17.32 11.40 -8.55
N ASN A 80 16.74 10.64 -9.48
CA ASN A 80 15.30 10.57 -9.70
C ASN A 80 14.82 9.18 -9.28
N ILE A 81 13.90 9.11 -8.34
CA ILE A 81 13.33 7.87 -7.82
C ILE A 81 11.92 7.75 -8.39
N GLY A 82 11.68 6.72 -9.20
CA GLY A 82 10.35 6.45 -9.75
C GLY A 82 9.48 5.65 -8.79
N GLN A 83 8.22 5.44 -9.18
CA GLN A 83 7.28 4.61 -8.45
C GLN A 83 7.65 3.12 -8.54
N GLN A 84 7.21 2.32 -7.56
CA GLN A 84 7.44 0.88 -7.58
C GLN A 84 6.80 0.26 -8.81
N ILE A 85 7.52 -0.60 -9.54
CA ILE A 85 6.97 -1.34 -10.67
C ILE A 85 6.15 -2.53 -10.14
N ALA A 86 4.93 -2.70 -10.63
CA ALA A 86 4.07 -3.81 -10.29
C ALA A 86 4.61 -5.11 -10.91
N LEU A 87 4.86 -6.13 -10.09
CA LEU A 87 5.37 -7.43 -10.55
C LEU A 87 4.39 -8.16 -11.48
N SER A 88 3.10 -7.83 -11.42
CA SER A 88 2.06 -8.32 -12.33
C SER A 88 2.37 -7.99 -13.80
N SER A 89 2.99 -6.84 -14.07
CA SER A 89 3.38 -6.41 -15.43
C SER A 89 4.31 -7.39 -16.12
N PHE A 90 5.04 -8.22 -15.36
CA PHE A 90 5.99 -9.18 -15.90
C PHE A 90 5.39 -10.57 -16.18
N LYS A 91 4.12 -10.80 -15.85
CA LYS A 91 3.44 -12.08 -16.17
C LYS A 91 3.43 -12.37 -17.67
N GLU A 92 3.32 -11.33 -18.50
CA GLU A 92 3.36 -11.44 -19.96
C GLU A 92 4.75 -11.86 -20.50
N TYR A 93 5.80 -11.55 -19.74
CA TYR A 93 7.19 -11.79 -20.12
C TYR A 93 7.79 -13.05 -19.49
N ASN A 94 6.96 -13.93 -18.90
CA ASN A 94 7.42 -15.08 -18.12
C ASN A 94 8.32 -16.06 -18.93
N LYS A 95 8.30 -15.99 -20.27
CA LYS A 95 9.16 -16.77 -21.17
C LYS A 95 10.42 -16.04 -21.64
N ASP A 96 10.47 -14.70 -21.56
CA ASP A 96 11.63 -13.90 -21.97
C ASP A 96 11.93 -12.79 -20.95
N LEU A 97 12.70 -13.15 -19.93
CA LEU A 97 13.16 -12.21 -18.91
C LEU A 97 14.16 -11.17 -19.46
N SER A 98 14.84 -11.46 -20.59
CA SER A 98 15.75 -10.50 -21.20
C SER A 98 14.96 -9.35 -21.84
N ALA A 99 13.82 -9.66 -22.48
CA ALA A 99 12.88 -8.66 -22.95
C ALA A 99 12.33 -7.82 -21.79
N ALA A 100 11.89 -8.45 -20.70
CA ALA A 100 11.43 -7.73 -19.51
C ALA A 100 12.49 -6.77 -18.95
N ALA A 101 13.76 -7.18 -18.89
CA ALA A 101 14.85 -6.33 -18.43
C ALA A 101 15.07 -5.10 -19.35
N ASN A 102 14.90 -5.25 -20.67
CA ASN A 102 14.97 -4.14 -21.61
C ASN A 102 13.77 -3.18 -21.46
N VAL A 103 12.58 -3.69 -21.17
CA VAL A 103 11.40 -2.85 -20.89
C VAL A 103 11.63 -2.05 -19.61
N CYS A 104 12.22 -2.64 -18.56
CA CYS A 104 12.61 -1.90 -17.35
C CYS A 104 13.60 -0.77 -17.64
N LEU A 105 14.61 -1.01 -18.49
CA LEU A 105 15.55 0.03 -18.91
C LEU A 105 14.83 1.16 -19.66
N THR A 106 13.93 0.82 -20.59
CA THR A 106 13.16 1.80 -21.37
C THR A 106 12.23 2.62 -20.46
N HIS A 107 11.57 1.96 -19.52
CA HIS A 107 10.76 2.59 -18.49
C HIS A 107 11.58 3.58 -17.65
N LEU A 108 12.76 3.17 -17.16
CA LEU A 108 13.65 4.04 -16.40
C LEU A 108 14.09 5.28 -17.20
N GLN A 109 14.45 5.09 -18.47
CA GLN A 109 14.85 6.18 -19.36
C GLN A 109 13.69 7.14 -19.67
N SER A 110 12.47 6.62 -19.79
CA SER A 110 11.26 7.43 -19.98
C SER A 110 11.00 8.31 -18.74
N ILE A 111 11.00 7.71 -17.54
CA ILE A 111 10.83 8.44 -16.27
C ILE A 111 11.90 9.50 -16.07
N ALA A 112 13.16 9.20 -16.41
CA ALA A 112 14.26 10.15 -16.32
C ALA A 112 14.02 11.42 -17.17
N LYS A 113 13.25 11.31 -18.25
CA LYS A 113 12.90 12.40 -19.18
C LYS A 113 11.49 12.95 -18.96
N ASN A 114 10.81 12.59 -17.85
CA ASN A 114 9.40 12.91 -17.60
C ASN A 114 8.46 12.42 -18.72
N GLY A 115 8.78 11.30 -19.36
CA GLY A 115 7.93 10.62 -20.34
C GLY A 115 6.91 9.67 -19.69
N PRO A 116 6.06 9.00 -20.50
CA PRO A 116 5.04 8.09 -19.99
C PRO A 116 5.62 6.83 -19.35
N ALA A 117 4.93 6.27 -18.36
CA ALA A 117 5.27 4.99 -17.75
C ALA A 117 4.97 3.84 -18.73
N MET A 118 5.95 2.95 -18.92
CA MET A 118 5.84 1.78 -19.81
C MET A 118 5.36 0.50 -19.11
N LEU A 119 5.30 0.53 -17.79
CA LEU A 119 4.94 -0.60 -16.93
C LEU A 119 4.00 -0.05 -15.86
N ASP A 120 3.09 -0.89 -15.37
CA ASP A 120 2.19 -0.50 -14.30
C ASP A 120 3.00 -0.20 -13.04
N THR A 121 2.67 0.90 -12.40
CA THR A 121 3.35 1.36 -11.19
C THR A 121 2.41 1.39 -10.00
N ILE A 122 2.98 1.16 -8.83
CA ILE A 122 2.33 1.27 -7.54
C ILE A 122 2.83 2.57 -6.91
N ALA A 123 1.89 3.49 -6.67
CA ALA A 123 2.19 4.75 -5.99
C ALA A 123 2.74 4.49 -4.59
N PRO A 124 3.74 5.26 -4.14
CA PRO A 124 4.17 5.21 -2.74
C PRO A 124 2.96 5.57 -1.86
N GLN A 125 2.84 4.89 -0.72
CA GLN A 125 1.88 5.29 0.30
C GLN A 125 2.55 6.27 1.26
N GLU A 126 1.83 7.32 1.65
CA GLU A 126 2.26 8.27 2.67
C GLU A 126 2.76 7.56 3.95
N LEU A 127 3.83 8.12 4.53
CA LEU A 127 4.39 7.65 5.79
C LEU A 127 3.40 7.90 6.95
N GLU A 128 3.56 7.13 8.01
CA GLU A 128 2.64 7.12 9.16
C GLU A 128 2.49 8.55 9.74
N PRO A 129 1.25 9.03 9.97
CA PRO A 129 1.05 10.28 10.69
C PRO A 129 1.61 10.18 12.12
N GLY A 130 1.79 11.33 12.77
CA GLY A 130 2.44 11.40 14.08
C GLY A 130 1.80 10.48 15.11
N LYS A 131 2.50 9.37 15.47
CA LYS A 131 2.01 8.34 16.40
C LYS A 131 1.43 8.86 17.70
N LYS A 132 1.90 10.01 18.19
CA LYS A 132 1.42 10.64 19.43
C LYS A 132 -0.07 10.99 19.40
N GLU A 133 -0.55 11.58 18.30
CA GLU A 133 -1.95 11.99 18.17
C GLU A 133 -2.87 10.78 18.05
N LEU A 134 -2.42 9.76 17.31
CA LEU A 134 -3.13 8.48 17.21
C LEU A 134 -3.27 7.79 18.56
N ILE A 135 -2.19 7.70 19.35
CA ILE A 135 -2.21 7.08 20.68
C ILE A 135 -3.21 7.81 21.58
N SER A 136 -3.10 9.15 21.67
CA SER A 136 -4.01 9.97 22.47
C SER A 136 -5.47 9.73 22.08
N ALA A 137 -5.76 9.71 20.77
CA ALA A 137 -7.11 9.48 20.28
C ALA A 137 -7.63 8.06 20.61
N ILE A 138 -6.78 7.03 20.51
CA ILE A 138 -7.16 5.65 20.87
C ILE A 138 -7.38 5.49 22.38
N GLU A 139 -6.58 6.17 23.20
CA GLU A 139 -6.72 6.12 24.66
C GLU A 139 -8.03 6.78 25.15
N GLU A 140 -8.56 7.75 24.40
CA GLU A 140 -9.86 8.36 24.65
C GLU A 140 -11.05 7.51 24.17
N CYS A 141 -10.81 6.47 23.37
CA CYS A 141 -11.86 5.60 22.87
C CYS A 141 -12.47 4.74 23.97
N GLU A 142 -13.76 4.42 23.81
CA GLU A 142 -14.41 3.47 24.70
C GLU A 142 -13.82 2.07 24.50
N ILE A 143 -13.43 1.41 25.60
CA ILE A 143 -12.93 0.04 25.58
C ILE A 143 -14.13 -0.93 25.63
N LEU A 144 -14.30 -1.71 24.56
CA LEU A 144 -15.27 -2.82 24.53
C LEU A 144 -14.78 -3.99 25.38
N ARG A 145 -13.48 -4.30 25.29
CA ARG A 145 -12.86 -5.46 25.95
C ARG A 145 -11.35 -5.29 26.05
N GLN A 146 -10.77 -5.85 27.11
CA GLN A 146 -9.33 -5.99 27.28
C GLN A 146 -8.96 -7.47 27.41
N PHE A 147 -7.85 -7.87 26.80
CA PHE A 147 -7.35 -9.24 26.81
C PHE A 147 -6.15 -9.41 27.77
N GLU A 148 -5.87 -10.65 28.14
CA GLU A 148 -4.75 -11.00 29.04
C GLU A 148 -3.38 -10.62 28.46
N ASP A 149 -3.25 -10.60 27.13
CA ASP A 149 -2.03 -10.19 26.41
C ASP A 149 -1.85 -8.66 26.34
N GLY A 150 -2.72 -7.89 26.99
CA GLY A 150 -2.68 -6.43 27.05
C GLY A 150 -3.37 -5.73 25.88
N ARG A 151 -3.79 -6.47 24.85
CA ARG A 151 -4.52 -5.89 23.71
C ARG A 151 -5.90 -5.40 24.12
N LYS A 152 -6.37 -4.38 23.41
CA LYS A 152 -7.65 -3.72 23.68
C LYS A 152 -8.51 -3.71 22.43
N LEU A 153 -9.78 -4.11 22.57
CA LEU A 153 -10.82 -3.77 21.61
C LEU A 153 -11.42 -2.45 22.03
N VAL A 154 -11.32 -1.47 21.14
CA VAL A 154 -11.92 -0.16 21.32
C VAL A 154 -12.96 0.08 20.24
N ILE A 155 -13.94 0.92 20.56
CA ILE A 155 -14.91 1.42 19.61
C ILE A 155 -14.71 2.92 19.39
N TYR A 156 -14.74 3.31 18.12
CA TYR A 156 -14.55 4.69 17.71
C TYR A 156 -15.63 5.10 16.69
N ARG A 157 -16.13 6.32 16.79
CA ARG A 157 -16.96 6.97 15.77
C ARG A 157 -16.52 8.42 15.65
N CYS A 158 -16.39 8.93 14.43
CA CYS A 158 -15.98 10.31 14.24
C CYS A 158 -17.09 11.26 14.72
N ASN A 159 -16.77 12.10 15.70
CA ASN A 159 -17.70 13.09 16.26
C ASN A 159 -17.28 14.53 15.94
N THR A 160 -16.28 14.71 15.07
CA THR A 160 -15.68 16.02 14.80
C THR A 160 -15.66 16.31 13.31
N ASN A 161 -15.95 17.56 12.93
CA ASN A 161 -15.78 18.06 11.55
C ASN A 161 -14.31 18.34 11.17
N ARG A 162 -13.36 17.67 11.83
CA ARG A 162 -11.91 17.83 11.64
C ARG A 162 -11.30 16.49 11.24
N THR A 163 -10.09 16.55 10.69
CA THR A 163 -9.27 15.37 10.40
C THR A 163 -9.10 14.51 11.65
N SER A 164 -9.46 13.23 11.53
CA SER A 164 -9.33 12.26 12.62
C SER A 164 -8.09 11.39 12.38
N PRO A 165 -7.11 11.38 13.32
CA PRO A 165 -5.93 10.54 13.18
C PRO A 165 -6.28 9.04 13.13
N ILE A 166 -7.39 8.64 13.77
CA ILE A 166 -7.88 7.26 13.72
C ILE A 166 -8.42 6.94 12.32
N ILE A 167 -9.29 7.78 11.75
CA ILE A 167 -9.85 7.53 10.41
C ILE A 167 -8.76 7.53 9.35
N ASP A 168 -7.80 8.46 9.45
CA ASP A 168 -6.67 8.52 8.53
C ASP A 168 -5.81 7.26 8.61
N GLU A 169 -5.54 6.76 9.82
CA GLU A 169 -4.76 5.55 10.02
C GLU A 169 -5.50 4.29 9.57
N LEU A 170 -6.80 4.17 9.88
CA LEU A 170 -7.63 3.07 9.38
C LEU A 170 -7.65 3.03 7.85
N GLY A 171 -7.80 4.19 7.19
CA GLY A 171 -7.71 4.31 5.74
C GLY A 171 -6.38 3.87 5.16
N ARG A 172 -5.29 4.30 5.81
CA ARG A 172 -3.92 3.94 5.41
C ARG A 172 -3.66 2.43 5.54
N LEU A 173 -4.01 1.85 6.69
CA LEU A 173 -3.81 0.42 6.94
C LEU A 173 -4.71 -0.46 6.06
N ARG A 174 -5.95 -0.03 5.82
CA ARG A 174 -6.88 -0.69 4.90
C ARG A 174 -6.36 -0.69 3.46
N GLU A 175 -5.94 0.46 2.94
CA GLU A 175 -5.34 0.56 1.61
C GLU A 175 -4.12 -0.36 1.49
N ARG A 176 -3.24 -0.38 2.49
CA ARG A 176 -2.08 -1.27 2.54
C ARG A 176 -2.49 -2.74 2.42
N CYS A 177 -3.50 -3.16 3.19
CA CYS A 177 -3.99 -4.54 3.18
C CYS A 177 -4.68 -4.91 1.86
N TYR A 178 -5.46 -3.99 1.28
CA TYR A 178 -6.20 -4.25 0.04
C TYR A 178 -5.29 -4.22 -1.18
N ARG A 179 -4.30 -3.34 -1.22
CA ARG A 179 -3.27 -3.31 -2.27
C ARG A 179 -2.48 -4.61 -2.33
N ASP A 180 -2.18 -5.22 -1.19
CA ASP A 180 -1.50 -6.51 -1.09
C ASP A 180 -2.26 -7.67 -1.77
N ILE A 181 -3.59 -7.59 -1.86
CA ILE A 181 -4.45 -8.57 -2.53
C ILE A 181 -4.96 -8.09 -3.90
N GLY A 182 -4.47 -6.95 -4.39
CA GLY A 182 -4.87 -6.37 -5.68
C GLY A 182 -6.24 -5.69 -5.69
N ALA A 183 -6.80 -5.36 -4.53
CA ALA A 183 -8.08 -4.69 -4.36
C ALA A 183 -7.97 -3.24 -3.82
N GLY A 184 -6.74 -2.70 -3.71
CA GLY A 184 -6.50 -1.35 -3.23
C GLY A 184 -6.92 -0.27 -4.23
N THR A 185 -7.13 0.94 -3.73
CA THR A 185 -7.52 2.11 -4.53
C THR A 185 -6.34 2.74 -5.27
N GLY A 186 -5.11 2.49 -4.79
CA GLY A 186 -3.89 3.14 -5.30
C GLY A 186 -3.62 4.52 -4.69
N ASN A 187 -4.53 5.05 -3.87
CA ASN A 187 -4.36 6.30 -3.12
C ASN A 187 -3.55 6.07 -1.83
N ASP A 188 -3.31 7.12 -1.05
CA ASP A 188 -2.64 6.99 0.25
C ASP A 188 -3.52 6.32 1.32
N ARG A 189 -4.84 6.51 1.22
CA ARG A 189 -5.85 6.05 2.17
C ARG A 189 -7.07 5.54 1.41
N ASP A 190 -7.63 4.41 1.85
CA ASP A 190 -8.90 3.89 1.35
C ASP A 190 -10.07 4.47 2.16
N ASN A 191 -10.20 5.79 2.29
CA ASN A 191 -11.31 6.40 3.04
C ASN A 191 -12.48 6.74 2.12
N ASP A 192 -13.71 6.54 2.60
CA ASP A 192 -14.94 6.90 1.93
C ASP A 192 -15.87 7.73 2.85
N VAL A 193 -16.95 8.28 2.27
CA VAL A 193 -17.89 9.17 2.98
C VAL A 193 -18.60 8.50 4.16
N PHE A 194 -18.56 7.17 4.25
CA PHE A 194 -19.21 6.43 5.32
C PHE A 194 -18.32 6.32 6.56
N ASP A 195 -17.00 6.50 6.44
CA ASP A 195 -16.07 6.31 7.55
C ASP A 195 -16.30 7.27 8.71
N GLU A 196 -16.82 8.47 8.46
CA GLU A 196 -17.16 9.41 9.54
C GLU A 196 -18.45 9.01 10.27
N SER A 197 -19.44 8.52 9.53
CA SER A 197 -20.75 8.20 10.12
C SER A 197 -20.76 6.86 10.83
N TYR A 198 -19.91 5.89 10.46
CA TYR A 198 -19.91 4.53 11.00
C TYR A 198 -19.09 4.40 12.28
N TYR A 199 -19.43 3.37 13.06
CA TYR A 199 -18.58 2.92 14.15
C TYR A 199 -17.45 2.05 13.60
N HIS A 200 -16.29 2.12 14.24
CA HIS A 200 -15.10 1.33 13.95
C HIS A 200 -14.74 0.54 15.19
N ILE A 201 -14.74 -0.78 15.07
CA ILE A 201 -14.26 -1.71 16.07
C ILE A 201 -12.80 -1.97 15.75
N ILE A 202 -11.91 -1.55 16.65
CA ILE A 202 -10.47 -1.49 16.41
C ILE A 202 -9.78 -2.38 17.44
N LEU A 203 -8.91 -3.27 16.97
CA LEU A 203 -8.02 -4.02 17.85
C LEU A 203 -6.67 -3.31 17.95
N TRP A 204 -6.39 -2.78 19.13
CA TRP A 204 -5.18 -2.04 19.45
C TRP A 204 -4.20 -2.88 20.27
N ASP A 205 -2.92 -2.86 19.85
CA ASP A 205 -1.81 -3.43 20.62
C ASP A 205 -0.97 -2.30 21.22
N PRO A 206 -1.03 -2.08 22.54
CA PRO A 206 -0.26 -1.02 23.20
C PRO A 206 1.25 -1.31 23.25
N SER A 207 1.69 -2.56 23.07
CA SER A 207 3.11 -2.92 23.13
C SER A 207 3.84 -2.52 21.84
N ASP A 208 3.22 -2.81 20.70
CA ASP A 208 3.74 -2.45 19.38
C ASP A 208 3.30 -1.04 18.94
N VAL A 209 2.36 -0.42 19.68
CA VAL A 209 1.74 0.87 19.33
C VAL A 209 1.13 0.79 17.92
N GLU A 210 0.28 -0.22 17.73
CA GLU A 210 -0.17 -0.63 16.39
C GLU A 210 -1.66 -1.07 16.38
N ILE A 211 -2.37 -0.71 15.31
CA ILE A 211 -3.73 -1.21 15.04
C ILE A 211 -3.62 -2.53 14.29
N LEU A 212 -3.92 -3.65 14.93
CA LEU A 212 -3.73 -4.97 14.31
C LEU A 212 -4.75 -5.26 13.21
N GLY A 213 -5.94 -4.67 13.35
CA GLY A 213 -7.06 -4.78 12.41
C GLY A 213 -8.27 -4.02 12.91
N ALA A 214 -9.25 -3.87 12.03
CA ALA A 214 -10.49 -3.19 12.36
C ALA A 214 -11.66 -3.70 11.51
N TYR A 215 -12.88 -3.43 11.98
CA TYR A 215 -14.12 -3.56 11.23
C TYR A 215 -14.96 -2.31 11.36
N ARG A 216 -15.62 -1.95 10.26
CA ARG A 216 -16.64 -0.91 10.26
C ARG A 216 -18.00 -1.54 10.55
N VAL A 217 -18.78 -0.93 11.43
CA VAL A 217 -20.12 -1.42 11.83
C VAL A 217 -21.14 -0.28 11.88
N MET A 218 -22.37 -0.56 11.48
CA MET A 218 -23.47 0.41 11.49
C MET A 218 -24.81 -0.26 11.80
N PRO A 219 -25.51 0.14 12.88
CA PRO A 219 -26.92 -0.22 13.06
C PRO A 219 -27.77 0.38 11.93
N VAL A 220 -28.32 -0.46 11.06
CA VAL A 220 -28.94 -0.03 9.79
C VAL A 220 -30.21 0.80 10.03
N GLY A 221 -31.05 0.42 10.99
CA GLY A 221 -32.25 1.19 11.35
C GLY A 221 -31.95 2.64 11.72
N GLU A 222 -30.93 2.88 12.54
CA GLU A 222 -30.47 4.24 12.88
C GLU A 222 -29.99 5.01 11.64
N GLN A 223 -29.19 4.36 10.80
CA GLN A 223 -28.65 4.99 9.61
C GLN A 223 -29.74 5.32 8.58
N LEU A 224 -30.72 4.43 8.41
CA LEU A 224 -31.88 4.66 7.56
C LEU A 224 -32.72 5.84 8.06
N ALA A 225 -32.92 5.96 9.38
CA ALA A 225 -33.67 7.06 9.96
C ALA A 225 -32.99 8.42 9.76
N GLN A 226 -31.65 8.47 9.78
CA GLN A 226 -30.88 9.71 9.67
C GLN A 226 -30.56 10.10 8.21
N HIS A 227 -30.19 9.14 7.38
CA HIS A 227 -29.60 9.38 6.05
C HIS A 227 -30.33 8.63 4.91
N GLY A 228 -31.40 7.89 5.23
CA GLY A 228 -32.07 7.01 4.29
C GLY A 228 -31.17 5.88 3.80
N VAL A 229 -31.61 5.17 2.76
CA VAL A 229 -30.87 4.05 2.16
C VAL A 229 -29.51 4.47 1.57
N THR A 230 -29.38 5.72 1.16
CA THR A 230 -28.12 6.30 0.66
C THR A 230 -27.05 6.41 1.73
N GLY A 231 -27.42 6.35 3.01
CA GLY A 231 -26.48 6.29 4.12
C GLY A 231 -25.81 4.92 4.30
N LEU A 232 -26.26 3.88 3.59
CA LEU A 232 -25.69 2.54 3.67
C LEU A 232 -24.62 2.33 2.59
N TYR A 233 -23.46 1.85 3.02
CA TYR A 233 -22.36 1.53 2.12
C TYR A 233 -22.74 0.47 1.08
N SER A 234 -23.36 -0.62 1.51
CA SER A 234 -23.86 -1.68 0.63
C SER A 234 -24.82 -1.17 -0.45
N ASN A 235 -25.60 -0.12 -0.19
CA ASN A 235 -26.47 0.50 -1.19
C ASN A 235 -25.69 1.23 -2.29
N SER A 236 -24.43 1.62 -2.04
CA SER A 236 -23.56 2.16 -3.10
C SER A 236 -23.13 1.11 -4.12
N LEU A 237 -23.25 -0.18 -3.78
CA LEU A 237 -22.86 -1.31 -4.62
C LEU A 237 -24.04 -2.12 -5.15
N PHE A 238 -25.11 -2.24 -4.36
CA PHE A 238 -26.27 -3.07 -4.65
C PHE A 238 -27.55 -2.26 -4.50
N LYS A 239 -28.58 -2.63 -5.27
CA LYS A 239 -29.92 -2.05 -5.11
C LYS A 239 -30.77 -2.96 -4.26
N TYR A 240 -31.31 -2.41 -3.17
CA TYR A 240 -32.29 -3.11 -2.36
C TYR A 240 -33.65 -3.15 -3.05
N HIS A 241 -34.34 -4.29 -2.91
CA HIS A 241 -35.73 -4.40 -3.28
C HIS A 241 -36.61 -3.83 -2.15
N ASP A 242 -37.76 -3.24 -2.48
CA ASP A 242 -38.59 -2.52 -1.50
C ASP A 242 -39.09 -3.39 -0.33
N ASN A 243 -39.27 -4.69 -0.57
CA ASN A 243 -39.65 -5.63 0.49
C ASN A 243 -38.53 -5.89 1.51
N ALA A 244 -37.28 -5.52 1.21
CA ALA A 244 -36.13 -5.77 2.09
C ALA A 244 -36.03 -4.76 3.24
N TYR A 245 -36.62 -3.56 3.13
CA TYR A 245 -36.46 -2.48 4.11
C TYR A 245 -36.83 -2.89 5.54
N SER A 246 -37.94 -3.61 5.71
CA SER A 246 -38.37 -4.09 7.04
C SER A 246 -37.41 -5.10 7.69
N CYS A 247 -36.62 -5.81 6.89
CA CYS A 247 -35.55 -6.68 7.37
C CYS A 247 -34.28 -5.87 7.63
N LEU A 248 -33.94 -4.95 6.72
CA LEU A 248 -32.77 -4.08 6.81
C LEU A 248 -32.74 -3.26 8.09
N GLU A 249 -33.87 -2.71 8.54
CA GLU A 249 -33.95 -1.95 9.79
C GLU A 249 -33.47 -2.75 11.02
N LYS A 250 -33.49 -4.09 10.94
CA LYS A 250 -33.04 -5.01 12.00
C LYS A 250 -31.63 -5.55 11.74
N CYS A 251 -30.91 -5.03 10.75
CA CYS A 251 -29.55 -5.45 10.42
C CYS A 251 -28.50 -4.54 11.08
N VAL A 252 -27.37 -5.11 11.45
CA VAL A 252 -26.13 -4.36 11.59
C VAL A 252 -25.33 -4.59 10.31
N GLU A 253 -24.99 -3.52 9.60
CA GLU A 253 -24.08 -3.59 8.48
C GLU A 253 -22.65 -3.66 9.00
N ILE A 254 -21.87 -4.62 8.52
CA ILE A 254 -20.46 -4.79 8.79
C ILE A 254 -19.67 -4.80 7.49
N GLY A 255 -18.48 -4.22 7.48
CA GLY A 255 -17.65 -4.17 6.28
C GLY A 255 -16.31 -3.51 6.52
N ARG A 256 -15.59 -3.27 5.41
CA ARG A 256 -14.25 -2.65 5.42
C ARG A 256 -13.26 -3.32 6.38
N GLY A 257 -13.48 -4.61 6.64
CA GLY A 257 -12.62 -5.39 7.52
C GLY A 257 -11.22 -5.51 6.93
N PHE A 258 -10.21 -5.34 7.77
CA PHE A 258 -8.83 -5.65 7.44
C PHE A 258 -8.09 -6.18 8.66
N ILE A 259 -7.07 -7.00 8.39
CA ILE A 259 -6.09 -7.45 9.38
C ILE A 259 -4.72 -7.27 8.74
N GLN A 260 -3.83 -6.57 9.45
CA GLN A 260 -2.48 -6.35 8.96
C GLN A 260 -1.76 -7.69 8.72
N LYS A 261 -1.00 -7.77 7.63
CA LYS A 261 -0.36 -9.00 7.13
C LYS A 261 0.40 -9.83 8.20
N PRO A 262 1.18 -9.24 9.12
CA PRO A 262 1.87 -10.00 10.15
C PRO A 262 0.93 -10.80 11.07
N TYR A 263 -0.32 -10.34 11.22
CA TYR A 263 -1.27 -10.87 12.18
C TYR A 263 -2.40 -11.72 11.57
N GLN A 264 -2.44 -11.89 10.24
CA GLN A 264 -3.49 -12.65 9.56
C GLN A 264 -3.56 -14.14 9.95
N LYS A 265 -2.49 -14.71 10.51
CA LYS A 265 -2.44 -16.10 11.02
C LYS A 265 -2.51 -16.18 12.55
N SER A 266 -3.08 -15.17 13.20
CA SER A 266 -3.19 -15.05 14.66
C SER A 266 -4.66 -14.97 15.11
N LYS A 267 -4.89 -14.80 16.41
CA LYS A 267 -6.24 -14.66 17.01
C LYS A 267 -6.91 -13.29 16.76
N VAL A 268 -6.30 -12.40 15.97
CA VAL A 268 -6.84 -11.05 15.71
C VAL A 268 -8.25 -11.09 15.14
N LEU A 269 -8.54 -12.02 14.22
CA LEU A 269 -9.89 -12.16 13.66
C LEU A 269 -10.90 -12.54 14.76
N ASP A 270 -10.56 -13.48 15.62
CA ASP A 270 -11.41 -13.92 16.73
C ASP A 270 -11.69 -12.79 17.72
N TYR A 271 -10.68 -11.94 17.99
CA TYR A 271 -10.84 -10.77 18.84
C TYR A 271 -11.78 -9.75 18.18
N LEU A 272 -11.58 -9.42 16.90
CA LEU A 272 -12.46 -8.49 16.19
C LEU A 272 -13.92 -8.98 16.19
N TRP A 273 -14.16 -10.28 15.97
CA TRP A 273 -15.51 -10.85 16.07
C TRP A 273 -16.10 -10.77 17.48
N GLN A 274 -15.30 -10.97 18.54
CA GLN A 274 -15.77 -10.74 19.91
C GLN A 274 -16.20 -9.28 20.10
N GLY A 275 -15.45 -8.32 19.56
CA GLY A 275 -15.83 -6.90 19.57
C GLY A 275 -17.15 -6.64 18.84
N ILE A 276 -17.33 -7.22 17.65
CA ILE A 276 -18.58 -7.13 16.88
C ILE A 276 -19.76 -7.70 17.69
N PHE A 277 -19.60 -8.86 18.34
CA PHE A 277 -20.65 -9.42 19.19
C PHE A 277 -20.92 -8.58 20.43
N ASP A 278 -19.89 -8.02 21.06
CA ASP A 278 -20.05 -7.14 22.22
C ASP A 278 -20.75 -5.82 21.83
N PHE A 279 -20.52 -5.32 20.63
CA PHE A 279 -21.29 -4.21 20.06
C PHE A 279 -22.75 -4.58 19.84
N ILE A 280 -23.03 -5.66 19.11
CA ILE A 280 -24.41 -6.09 18.78
C ILE A 280 -25.25 -6.35 20.03
N LYS A 281 -24.65 -6.90 21.10
CA LYS A 281 -25.35 -7.11 22.38
C LYS A 281 -25.92 -5.83 22.99
N ARG A 282 -25.38 -4.65 22.66
CA ARG A 282 -25.91 -3.35 23.09
C ARG A 282 -27.19 -2.96 22.34
N TYR A 283 -27.46 -3.62 21.21
CA TYR A 283 -28.50 -3.30 20.26
C TYR A 283 -29.41 -4.52 20.05
N PRO A 284 -30.18 -4.94 21.08
CA PRO A 284 -30.93 -6.21 21.08
C PRO A 284 -32.03 -6.28 20.00
N ASP A 285 -32.48 -5.14 19.49
CA ASP A 285 -33.50 -5.07 18.44
C ASP A 285 -32.97 -5.48 17.05
N TYR A 286 -31.64 -5.52 16.89
CA TYR A 286 -30.97 -5.90 15.65
C TYR A 286 -30.67 -7.40 15.65
N LYS A 287 -31.20 -8.10 14.64
CA LYS A 287 -31.26 -9.55 14.56
C LYS A 287 -30.32 -10.16 13.54
N TYR A 288 -29.85 -9.36 12.58
CA TYR A 288 -29.14 -9.87 11.41
C TYR A 288 -27.84 -9.11 11.18
N LEU A 289 -26.88 -9.78 10.55
CA LEU A 289 -25.68 -9.14 10.02
C LEU A 289 -25.77 -9.06 8.51
N LEU A 290 -25.47 -7.89 7.99
CA LEU A 290 -25.40 -7.58 6.57
C LEU A 290 -23.97 -7.15 6.27
N GLY A 291 -23.41 -7.52 5.12
CA GLY A 291 -22.10 -7.03 4.74
C GLY A 291 -21.76 -7.35 3.30
N VAL A 292 -20.76 -6.65 2.78
CA VAL A 292 -20.19 -6.90 1.45
C VAL A 292 -18.79 -7.45 1.60
N LEU A 293 -18.50 -8.55 0.91
CA LEU A 293 -17.20 -9.18 0.87
C LEU A 293 -16.53 -8.94 -0.48
N THR A 294 -15.28 -8.49 -0.47
CA THR A 294 -14.43 -8.47 -1.67
C THR A 294 -13.86 -9.86 -1.89
N ILE A 295 -14.16 -10.47 -3.04
CA ILE A 295 -13.57 -11.75 -3.47
C ILE A 295 -12.43 -11.43 -4.44
N PRO A 296 -11.17 -11.84 -4.15
CA PRO A 296 -10.06 -11.64 -5.07
C PRO A 296 -10.32 -12.37 -6.41
N GLY A 297 -10.01 -11.72 -7.53
CA GLY A 297 -10.24 -12.26 -8.88
C GLY A 297 -9.47 -13.54 -9.23
N THR A 298 -8.61 -14.06 -8.34
CA THR A 298 -7.98 -15.38 -8.50
C THR A 298 -8.89 -16.55 -8.10
N PHE A 299 -10.08 -16.27 -7.55
CA PHE A 299 -11.08 -17.28 -7.18
C PHE A 299 -12.30 -17.32 -8.12
N SER A 300 -12.30 -16.53 -9.20
CA SER A 300 -13.37 -16.46 -10.21
C SER A 300 -12.95 -17.06 -11.53
#